data_AF-A0A7R8VM23-F1
#
_entry.id   AF-A0A7R8VM23-F1
#
_cell.length_a   1.000
_cell.length_b   1.000
_cell.length_c   1.000
_cell.angle_alpha   90.00
_cell.angle_beta   90.00
_cell.angle_gamma   90.00
#
_symmetry.space_group_name_H-M   'P 1'
#
loop_
_entity.id
_entity.type
_entity.pdbx_description
1 polymer ?
#
loop_
_entity_poly.entity_id
_entity_poly.type
_entity_poly.pdbx_seq_one_letter_code
_entity_poly.pdbx_strand_id
1 'polypeptide(L)'
;MSQVPTMGAVQVRAPWLKTFLYADFDTYIVPGSLATTIGGCRQYESYDLDVSPHDTAAIKERAFRLIPGLKRAPVIAEWVGLRPHRSIVRVETEIINTTSGKLKVVHNYGHGGYGVMTAPGTAQHAVQLVKELHLAGLGNSKL
;
A
#
# COMPACT_ATOMS: atom_id res chain seq x y z
N MET A 1 -17.07 0.86 2.43
CA MET A 1 -16.84 1.05 0.97
C MET A 1 -15.35 0.92 0.69
N SER A 2 -14.94 0.34 -0.43
CA SER A 2 -13.54 0.39 -0.88
C SER A 2 -13.27 1.74 -1.54
N GLN A 3 -12.15 2.37 -1.19
CA GLN A 3 -11.67 3.58 -1.85
C GLN A 3 -10.24 3.32 -2.30
N VAL A 4 -9.87 3.82 -3.48
CA VAL A 4 -8.53 3.60 -4.02
C VAL A 4 -7.87 4.96 -4.21
N PRO A 5 -7.30 5.57 -3.15
CA PRO A 5 -6.65 6.86 -3.29
C PRO A 5 -5.40 6.77 -4.17
N THR A 6 -5.22 7.79 -4.99
CA THR A 6 -3.99 8.09 -5.69
C THR A 6 -2.95 8.66 -4.73
N MET A 7 -1.70 8.21 -4.86
CA MET A 7 -0.58 8.62 -4.03
C MET A 7 0.66 8.95 -4.84
N GLY A 8 1.17 10.17 -4.68
CA GLY A 8 2.42 10.62 -5.30
C GLY A 8 3.64 10.46 -4.40
N ALA A 9 4.80 10.18 -5.00
CA ALA A 9 6.10 10.15 -4.34
C ALA A 9 7.25 10.52 -5.31
N VAL A 10 8.36 10.98 -4.72
CA VAL A 10 9.59 11.36 -5.43
C VAL A 10 10.77 10.60 -4.82
N GLN A 11 11.66 10.06 -5.64
CA GLN A 11 12.94 9.50 -5.21
C GLN A 11 14.08 10.48 -5.44
N VAL A 12 14.93 10.61 -4.43
CA VAL A 12 16.12 11.46 -4.46
C VAL A 12 17.35 10.70 -4.01
N ARG A 13 18.52 11.07 -4.54
CA ARG A 13 19.81 10.50 -4.15
C ARG A 13 20.31 11.18 -2.87
N ALA A 14 20.00 10.59 -1.71
CA ALA A 14 20.44 11.07 -0.41
C ALA A 14 21.06 9.96 0.46
N PRO A 15 22.22 9.38 0.06
CA PRO A 15 22.82 8.23 0.76
C PRO A 15 23.24 8.51 2.20
N TRP A 16 23.38 9.78 2.59
CA TRP A 16 23.70 10.21 3.95
C TRP A 16 22.51 10.09 4.91
N LEU A 17 21.27 9.99 4.43
CA LEU A 17 20.10 9.78 5.28
C LEU A 17 19.98 8.31 5.67
N LYS A 18 19.95 8.05 6.98
CA LYS A 18 19.84 6.70 7.56
C LYS A 18 18.62 6.50 8.43
N THR A 19 17.95 7.59 8.80
CA THR A 19 16.78 7.58 9.68
C THR A 19 15.55 8.01 8.88
N PHE A 20 14.44 7.30 9.08
CA PHE A 20 13.17 7.70 8.50
C PHE A 20 12.57 8.86 9.29
N LEU A 21 11.78 9.70 8.62
CA LEU A 21 10.99 10.76 9.25
C LEU A 21 9.54 10.66 8.76
N TYR A 22 8.62 10.81 9.70
CA TYR A 22 7.20 10.95 9.44
C TYR A 22 6.71 12.20 10.17
N ALA A 23 6.05 13.10 9.45
CA ALA A 23 5.61 14.38 9.95
C ALA A 23 4.20 14.68 9.44
N ASP A 24 3.66 15.84 9.84
CA ASP A 24 2.31 16.27 9.46
C ASP A 24 2.08 16.31 7.95
N PHE A 25 0.79 16.33 7.56
CA PHE A 25 0.33 16.37 6.17
C PHE A 25 0.78 15.17 5.32
N ASP A 26 0.79 13.97 5.90
CA ASP A 26 1.23 12.73 5.23
C ASP A 26 2.66 12.86 4.66
N THR A 27 3.52 13.67 5.27
CA THR A 27 4.90 13.87 4.82
C THR A 27 5.78 12.76 5.38
N TYR A 28 6.40 11.99 4.49
CA TYR A 28 7.32 10.92 4.87
C TYR A 28 8.63 11.01 4.09
N ILE A 29 9.72 10.72 4.76
CA ILE A 29 11.06 10.60 4.20
C ILE A 29 11.58 9.24 4.63
N VAL A 30 11.68 8.32 3.68
CA VAL A 30 12.07 6.92 3.93
C VAL A 30 13.35 6.64 3.15
N PRO A 31 14.50 6.53 3.83
CA PRO A 31 15.72 6.07 3.21
C PRO A 31 15.56 4.61 2.72
N GLY A 32 15.77 4.38 1.43
CA GLY A 32 15.86 3.06 0.83
C GLY A 32 17.32 2.66 0.57
N SER A 33 17.52 1.42 0.13
CA SER A 33 18.85 0.88 -0.20
C SER A 33 19.53 1.59 -1.38
N LEU A 34 18.75 2.06 -2.36
CA LEU A 34 19.24 2.72 -3.57
C LEU A 34 18.96 4.22 -3.60
N ALA A 35 17.79 4.63 -3.10
CA ALA A 35 17.29 5.99 -3.15
C ALA A 35 16.49 6.30 -1.87
N THR A 36 16.41 7.58 -1.51
CA THR A 36 15.49 8.04 -0.47
C THR A 36 14.16 8.41 -1.12
N THR A 37 13.07 7.86 -0.62
CA THR A 37 11.72 8.23 -1.05
C THR A 37 11.21 9.36 -0.19
N ILE A 38 10.78 10.44 -0.81
CA ILE A 38 10.03 11.53 -0.18
C ILE A 38 8.59 11.53 -0.69
N GLY A 39 7.65 11.68 0.23
CA GLY A 39 6.23 11.82 -0.05
C GLY A 39 5.57 12.69 1.02
N GLY A 40 4.25 12.84 1.05
CA GLY A 40 3.27 12.23 0.17
C GLY A 40 2.20 13.22 -0.27
N CYS A 41 1.35 12.78 -1.18
CA CYS A 41 0.10 13.44 -1.53
C CYS A 41 -0.97 12.34 -1.55
N ARG A 42 -2.08 12.52 -0.84
CA ARG A 42 -3.18 11.55 -0.81
C ARG A 42 -4.42 12.19 -1.39
N GLN A 43 -4.86 11.69 -2.53
CA GLN A 43 -6.08 12.16 -3.20
C GLN A 43 -7.10 11.03 -3.19
N TYR A 44 -8.18 11.20 -2.44
CA TYR A 44 -9.33 10.30 -2.51
C TYR A 44 -10.12 10.58 -3.79
N GLU A 45 -10.77 9.54 -4.32
CA GLU A 45 -11.64 9.61 -5.51
C GLU A 45 -10.92 9.99 -6.82
N SER A 46 -9.59 10.16 -6.78
CA SER A 46 -8.74 10.23 -7.96
C SER A 46 -8.26 8.83 -8.34
N TYR A 47 -8.30 8.54 -9.63
CA TYR A 47 -7.70 7.34 -10.25
C TYR A 47 -6.60 7.72 -11.23
N ASP A 48 -6.19 8.99 -11.22
CA ASP A 48 -5.15 9.50 -12.10
C ASP A 48 -3.80 8.87 -11.71
N LEU A 49 -3.04 8.48 -12.73
CA LEU A 49 -1.71 7.90 -12.61
C LEU A 49 -0.63 8.81 -13.20
N ASP A 50 -1.02 9.96 -13.75
CA ASP A 50 -0.09 10.94 -14.28
C ASP A 50 0.59 11.71 -13.16
N VAL A 51 1.89 11.95 -13.31
CA VAL A 51 2.67 12.74 -12.36
C VAL A 51 2.25 14.20 -12.47
N SER A 52 1.72 14.74 -11.38
CA SER A 52 1.35 16.14 -11.25
C SER A 52 2.56 16.99 -10.83
N PRO A 53 3.01 17.98 -11.64
CA PRO A 53 4.09 18.88 -11.26
C PRO A 53 3.80 19.67 -9.98
N HIS A 54 2.51 19.98 -9.75
CA HIS A 54 2.05 20.66 -8.54
C HIS A 54 2.26 19.78 -7.29
N ASP A 55 1.88 18.51 -7.35
CA ASP A 55 2.07 17.58 -6.23
C ASP A 55 3.55 17.29 -5.97
N THR A 56 4.34 17.12 -7.04
CA THR A 56 5.79 17.00 -6.96
C THR A 56 6.41 18.21 -6.24
N ALA A 57 6.03 19.44 -6.63
CA ALA A 57 6.54 20.65 -6.01
C ALA A 57 6.17 20.72 -4.51
N ALA A 58 4.92 20.41 -4.17
CA ALA A 58 4.43 20.42 -2.80
C ALA A 58 5.13 19.36 -1.91
N ILE A 59 5.35 18.15 -2.43
CA ILE A 59 6.11 17.09 -1.74
C ILE A 59 7.55 17.54 -1.47
N LYS A 60 8.23 18.06 -2.50
CA LYS A 60 9.62 18.56 -2.39
C LYS A 60 9.70 19.69 -1.37
N GLU A 61 8.81 20.67 -1.43
CA GLU A 61 8.81 21.80 -0.51
C GLU A 61 8.73 21.35 0.97
N ARG A 62 7.78 20.47 1.30
CA ARG A 62 7.62 19.94 2.66
C ARG A 62 8.85 19.13 3.09
N ALA A 63 9.36 18.25 2.25
CA ALA A 63 10.55 17.45 2.55
C ALA A 63 11.79 18.33 2.76
N PHE A 64 11.96 19.39 1.97
CA PHE A 64 13.07 20.32 2.07
C PHE A 64 13.00 21.22 3.30
N ARG A 65 11.79 21.49 3.80
CA ARG A 65 11.60 22.21 5.07
C ARG A 65 12.05 21.35 6.26
N LEU A 66 11.77 20.05 6.22
CA LEU A 66 12.18 19.10 7.26
C LEU A 66 13.68 18.79 7.20
N ILE A 67 14.22 18.58 5.99
CA ILE A 67 15.64 18.30 5.77
C ILE A 67 16.17 19.23 4.66
N PRO A 68 16.72 20.41 5.01
CA PRO A 68 17.24 21.37 4.04
C PRO A 68 18.32 20.80 3.11
N GLY A 69 19.09 19.81 3.56
CA GLY A 69 20.10 19.11 2.76
C GLY A 69 19.55 18.40 1.52
N LEU A 70 18.25 18.08 1.49
CA LEU A 70 17.60 17.44 0.35
C LEU A 70 17.43 18.38 -0.87
N LYS A 71 17.49 19.71 -0.70
CA LYS A 71 17.37 20.67 -1.80
C LYS A 71 18.39 20.45 -2.92
N ARG A 72 19.56 19.88 -2.58
CA ARG A 72 20.66 19.60 -3.52
C ARG A 72 20.71 18.13 -3.94
N ALA A 73 19.80 17.29 -3.43
CA ALA A 73 19.77 15.88 -3.76
C ALA A 73 19.23 15.70 -5.18
N PRO A 74 19.95 15.02 -6.09
CA PRO A 74 19.45 14.72 -7.42
C PRO A 74 18.14 13.92 -7.36
N VAL A 75 17.14 14.34 -8.15
CA VAL A 75 15.91 13.57 -8.36
C VAL A 75 16.24 12.37 -9.25
N ILE A 76 15.78 11.19 -8.85
CA ILE A 76 15.99 9.93 -9.58
C ILE A 76 14.72 9.57 -10.35
N ALA A 77 13.56 9.67 -9.68
CA ALA A 77 12.28 9.30 -10.25
C ALA A 77 11.12 10.02 -9.55
N GLU A 78 10.00 10.12 -10.24
CA GLU A 78 8.71 10.58 -9.72
C GLU A 78 7.67 9.55 -10.14
N TRP A 79 6.76 9.18 -9.25
CA TRP A 79 5.71 8.23 -9.60
C TRP A 79 4.43 8.49 -8.79
N VAL A 80 3.36 7.96 -9.36
CA VAL A 80 2.02 7.96 -8.79
C VAL A 80 1.55 6.51 -8.72
N GLY A 81 0.86 6.15 -7.64
CA GLY A 81 0.34 4.81 -7.45
C GLY A 81 -0.99 4.79 -6.72
N LEU A 82 -1.83 3.83 -7.09
CA LEU A 82 -3.12 3.57 -6.46
C LEU A 82 -2.93 2.68 -5.23
N ARG A 83 -3.53 3.08 -4.10
CA ARG A 83 -3.50 2.27 -2.88
C ARG A 83 -4.85 1.61 -2.64
N PRO A 84 -4.96 0.27 -2.67
CA PRO A 84 -6.24 -0.41 -2.54
C PRO A 84 -6.71 -0.35 -1.08
N HIS A 85 -7.44 0.71 -0.71
CA HIS A 85 -7.86 0.99 0.66
C HIS A 85 -9.31 0.53 0.93
N ARG A 86 -9.53 0.05 2.15
CA ARG A 86 -10.85 -0.14 2.74
C ARG A 86 -10.80 0.40 4.16
N SER A 87 -11.94 0.85 4.67
CA SER A 87 -12.09 1.20 6.09
C SER A 87 -11.75 0.02 7.01
N ILE A 88 -12.05 -1.20 6.57
CA ILE A 88 -11.70 -2.46 7.22
C ILE A 88 -11.03 -3.36 6.18
N VAL A 89 -9.83 -3.87 6.45
CA VAL A 89 -9.14 -4.84 5.58
C VAL A 89 -10.01 -6.09 5.43
N ARG A 90 -10.12 -6.64 4.22
CA ARG A 90 -10.87 -7.90 4.00
C ARG A 90 -9.91 -9.07 4.10
N VAL A 91 -9.99 -9.83 5.18
CA VAL A 91 -9.40 -11.16 5.28
C VAL A 91 -10.47 -12.11 5.83
N GLU A 92 -11.19 -12.78 4.94
CA GLU A 92 -12.36 -13.59 5.30
C GLU A 92 -12.66 -14.64 4.23
N THR A 93 -13.50 -15.62 4.58
CA THR A 93 -13.97 -16.68 3.67
C THR A 93 -15.32 -16.34 3.05
N GLU A 94 -15.52 -16.70 1.79
CA GLU A 94 -16.82 -16.61 1.10
C GLU A 94 -17.07 -17.88 0.30
N ILE A 95 -18.30 -18.40 0.32
CA ILE A 95 -18.74 -19.48 -0.57
C ILE A 95 -19.65 -18.89 -1.64
N ILE A 96 -19.18 -18.92 -2.88
CA ILE A 96 -19.91 -18.39 -4.04
C ILE A 96 -20.58 -19.56 -4.75
N ASN A 97 -21.90 -19.50 -4.92
CA ASN A 97 -22.64 -20.45 -5.74
C ASN A 97 -22.41 -20.12 -7.22
N THR A 98 -21.91 -21.08 -7.98
CA THR A 98 -21.66 -20.99 -9.43
C THR A 98 -22.50 -22.03 -10.17
N THR A 99 -22.57 -21.93 -11.50
CA THR A 99 -23.23 -22.93 -12.35
C THR A 99 -22.63 -24.33 -12.22
N SER A 100 -21.36 -24.42 -11.81
CA SER A 100 -20.61 -25.68 -11.66
C SER A 100 -20.50 -26.16 -10.21
N GLY A 101 -21.19 -25.51 -9.26
CA GLY A 101 -21.20 -25.90 -7.84
C GLY A 101 -20.82 -24.78 -6.89
N LYS A 102 -20.17 -25.11 -5.77
CA LYS A 102 -19.77 -24.14 -4.74
C LYS A 102 -18.28 -23.81 -4.86
N LEU A 103 -17.96 -22.54 -5.11
CA LEU A 103 -16.59 -22.03 -5.11
C LEU A 103 -16.24 -21.47 -3.73
N LYS A 104 -15.15 -21.96 -3.13
CA LYS A 104 -14.62 -21.44 -1.86
C LYS A 104 -13.59 -20.36 -2.15
N VAL A 105 -13.77 -19.18 -1.60
CA VAL A 105 -12.89 -18.01 -1.80
C VAL A 105 -12.37 -17.54 -0.45
N VAL A 106 -11.08 -17.19 -0.42
CA VAL A 106 -10.48 -16.44 0.70
C VAL A 106 -10.07 -15.07 0.17
N HIS A 107 -10.71 -14.04 0.70
CA HIS A 107 -10.38 -12.66 0.39
C HIS A 107 -9.15 -12.23 1.19
N ASN A 108 -8.25 -11.46 0.59
CA ASN A 108 -7.10 -10.86 1.28
C ASN A 108 -6.71 -9.54 0.59
N TYR A 109 -7.47 -8.46 0.81
CA TYR A 109 -7.28 -7.17 0.14
C TYR A 109 -7.76 -5.97 0.97
N GLY A 110 -7.46 -4.75 0.50
CA GLY A 110 -7.93 -3.52 1.13
C GLY A 110 -6.96 -2.88 2.13
N HIS A 111 -5.67 -3.24 2.08
CA HIS A 111 -4.66 -2.81 3.06
C HIS A 111 -4.20 -1.34 2.93
N GLY A 112 -4.56 -0.65 1.84
CA GLY A 112 -4.17 0.74 1.60
C GLY A 112 -2.65 0.95 1.68
N GLY A 113 -2.22 2.00 2.39
CA GLY A 113 -0.80 2.35 2.58
C GLY A 113 -0.01 1.45 3.52
N TYR A 114 -0.65 0.51 4.20
CA TYR A 114 -0.01 -0.34 5.22
C TYR A 114 0.26 -1.77 4.72
N GLY A 115 -0.07 -2.08 3.46
CA GLY A 115 -0.02 -3.43 2.91
C GLY A 115 1.31 -4.16 3.11
N VAL A 116 2.45 -3.49 2.88
CA VAL A 116 3.77 -4.10 3.09
C VAL A 116 4.00 -4.49 4.55
N MET A 117 3.64 -3.62 5.48
CA MET A 117 3.81 -3.84 6.92
C MET A 117 2.90 -4.98 7.42
N THR A 118 1.67 -5.06 6.92
CA THR A 118 0.68 -6.05 7.39
C THR A 118 0.76 -7.39 6.67
N ALA A 119 1.43 -7.46 5.51
CA ALA A 119 1.42 -8.63 4.64
C ALA A 119 1.79 -9.96 5.33
N PRO A 120 2.83 -10.04 6.20
CA PRO A 120 3.17 -11.31 6.84
C PRO A 120 2.02 -11.87 7.70
N GLY A 121 1.37 -11.01 8.48
CA GLY A 121 0.26 -11.40 9.36
C GLY A 121 -1.00 -11.74 8.58
N THR A 122 -1.36 -10.94 7.58
CA THR A 122 -2.57 -11.19 6.78
C THR A 122 -2.40 -12.39 5.85
N ALA A 123 -1.19 -12.67 5.37
CA ALA A 123 -0.88 -13.91 4.65
C ALA A 123 -1.04 -15.15 5.55
N GLN A 124 -0.49 -15.12 6.78
CA GLN A 124 -0.65 -16.22 7.73
C GLN A 124 -2.12 -16.48 8.07
N HIS A 125 -2.89 -15.42 8.32
CA HIS A 125 -4.32 -15.56 8.59
C HIS A 125 -5.11 -16.11 7.39
N ALA A 126 -4.84 -15.62 6.17
CA ALA A 126 -5.47 -16.14 4.97
C ALA A 126 -5.15 -17.63 4.75
N VAL A 127 -3.91 -18.07 4.98
CA VAL A 127 -3.53 -19.49 4.90
C VAL A 127 -4.29 -20.34 5.93
N GLN A 128 -4.50 -19.82 7.14
CA GLN A 128 -5.29 -20.50 8.16
C GLN A 128 -6.75 -20.69 7.72
N LEU A 129 -7.37 -19.66 7.16
CA LEU A 129 -8.73 -19.73 6.61
C LEU A 129 -8.84 -20.76 5.46
N VAL A 130 -7.83 -20.84 4.60
CA VAL A 130 -7.76 -21.86 3.53
C VAL A 130 -7.76 -23.27 4.13
N LYS A 131 -6.95 -23.52 5.18
CA LYS A 131 -6.89 -24.82 5.85
C LYS A 131 -8.24 -25.20 6.47
N GLU A 132 -8.88 -24.27 7.16
CA GLU A 132 -10.19 -24.49 7.78
C GLU A 132 -11.27 -24.81 6.74
N LEU A 133 -11.34 -24.04 5.64
CA LEU A 133 -12.25 -24.31 4.53
C LEU A 133 -12.01 -25.66 3.84
N HIS A 134 -10.75 -26.07 3.74
CA HIS A 134 -10.38 -27.36 3.17
C HIS A 134 -10.86 -28.51 4.07
N LEU A 135 -10.53 -28.45 5.37
CA LEU A 135 -10.92 -29.46 6.36
C LEU A 135 -12.44 -29.58 6.52
N ALA A 136 -13.17 -28.46 6.55
CA ALA A 136 -14.63 -28.45 6.57
C ALA A 136 -15.26 -29.07 5.30
N GLY A 137 -14.52 -29.12 4.19
CA GLY A 137 -14.91 -29.85 2.99
C GLY A 137 -14.77 -31.37 3.13
N LEU A 138 -13.71 -31.84 3.79
CA LEU A 138 -13.43 -33.26 3.97
C LEU A 138 -14.43 -33.93 4.94
N GLY A 139 -14.88 -33.21 5.99
CA GLY A 139 -15.90 -33.72 6.92
C GLY A 139 -17.31 -33.87 6.32
N ASN A 140 -17.56 -33.31 5.13
CA ASN A 140 -18.83 -33.45 4.40
C ASN A 140 -18.78 -34.51 3.29
N SER A 141 -17.63 -35.14 3.04
CA SER A 141 -17.53 -36.33 2.19
C SER A 141 -17.89 -37.56 3.02
N LYS A 142 -19.19 -37.86 3.11
CA LYS A 142 -19.64 -39.21 3.47
C LYS A 142 -19.26 -40.15 2.33
N LEU A 143 -18.33 -41.06 2.59
CA LEU A 143 -18.37 -42.41 2.00
C LEU A 143 -19.63 -43.13 2.49
#